data_AF-A0AAW7LG29-F1
#
_entry.id   AF-A0AAW7LG29-F1
#
_cell.length_a   1.000
_cell.length_b   1.000
_cell.length_c   1.000
_cell.angle_alpha   90.00
_cell.angle_beta   90.00
_cell.angle_gamma   90.00
#
_symmetry.space_group_name_H-M   'P 1'
#
loop_
_entity.id
_entity.type
_entity.pdbx_description
1 polymer ?
#
loop_
_entity_poly.entity_id
_entity_poly.type
_entity_poly.pdbx_seq_one_letter_code
_entity_poly.pdbx_strand_id
1 'polypeptide(L)'
;MRADCYICHRPIDYELKAPHPYSFVVDETIALARGGTLTHDNSGPAHRWCNAIKGTHSLAWARERVAQLIAQGKAPQRIAPVSAGPIRCSDWFGGGE
;
A
#
# COMPACT_ATOMS: atom_id res chain seq x y z
N MET A 1 -8.42 12.31 -14.96
CA MET A 1 -6.97 12.07 -14.80
C MET A 1 -6.78 10.93 -13.83
N ARG A 2 -5.98 9.93 -14.20
CA ARG A 2 -5.50 8.90 -13.25
C ARG A 2 -4.20 9.43 -12.65
N ALA A 3 -4.03 9.30 -11.34
CA ALA A 3 -2.84 9.79 -10.67
C ALA A 3 -1.82 8.66 -10.49
N ASP A 4 -0.54 9.00 -10.64
CA ASP A 4 0.55 8.07 -10.39
C ASP A 4 0.83 7.95 -8.90
N CYS A 5 1.45 6.85 -8.50
CA CYS A 5 1.87 6.67 -7.12
C CYS A 5 2.93 7.71 -6.77
N TYR A 6 2.63 8.61 -5.83
CA TYR A 6 3.53 9.70 -5.47
C TYR A 6 4.77 9.27 -4.66
N ILE A 7 4.85 7.99 -4.27
CA ILE A 7 6.00 7.36 -3.61
C ILE A 7 6.96 6.74 -4.64
N CYS A 8 6.46 5.97 -5.61
CA CYS A 8 7.33 5.26 -6.56
C CYS A 8 7.29 5.80 -7.99
N HIS A 9 6.44 6.80 -8.25
CA HIS A 9 6.24 7.47 -9.54
C HIS A 9 5.85 6.51 -10.69
N ARG A 10 5.23 5.37 -10.35
CA ARG A 10 4.69 4.41 -11.32
C ARG A 10 3.17 4.53 -11.40
N PRO A 11 2.58 4.22 -12.58
CA PRO A 11 1.14 4.29 -12.75
C PRO A 11 0.40 3.34 -11.81
N ILE A 12 -0.71 3.83 -11.26
CA ILE A 12 -1.64 3.03 -10.46
C ILE A 12 -2.70 2.46 -11.40
N ASP A 13 -2.90 1.15 -11.31
CA ASP A 13 -4.04 0.50 -11.93
C ASP A 13 -5.21 0.52 -10.94
N TYR A 14 -6.18 1.38 -11.22
CA TYR A 14 -7.36 1.60 -10.39
C TYR A 14 -8.41 0.49 -10.51
N GLU A 15 -8.23 -0.45 -11.44
CA GLU A 15 -9.12 -1.60 -11.59
C GLU A 15 -8.75 -2.73 -10.62
N LEU A 16 -7.49 -2.73 -10.12
CA LEU A 16 -7.02 -3.67 -9.11
C LEU A 16 -7.72 -3.46 -7.77
N LYS A 17 -8.40 -4.49 -7.29
CA LYS A 17 -9.06 -4.50 -5.98
C LYS A 17 -8.08 -4.83 -4.85
N ALA A 18 -8.37 -4.33 -3.65
CA ALA A 18 -7.71 -4.79 -2.44
C ALA A 18 -7.97 -6.31 -2.26
N PRO A 19 -7.01 -7.09 -1.70
CA PRO A 19 -5.76 -6.68 -1.05
C PRO A 19 -4.53 -6.65 -1.97
N HIS A 20 -4.69 -6.54 -3.29
CA HIS A 20 -3.58 -6.62 -4.25
C HIS A 20 -2.48 -5.56 -3.95
N PRO A 21 -1.18 -5.90 -4.04
CA PRO A 21 -0.09 -4.99 -3.67
C PRO A 21 -0.04 -3.68 -4.47
N TYR A 22 -0.42 -3.73 -5.76
CA TYR A 22 -0.51 -2.55 -6.63
C TYR A 22 -1.91 -1.92 -6.68
N SER A 23 -2.84 -2.34 -5.81
CA SER A 23 -4.14 -1.66 -5.69
C SER A 23 -3.97 -0.23 -5.17
N PHE A 24 -4.89 0.64 -5.57
CA PHE A 24 -4.95 2.02 -5.13
C PHE A 24 -5.28 2.11 -3.63
N VAL A 25 -4.56 2.98 -2.92
CA VAL A 25 -4.88 3.46 -1.57
C VAL A 25 -4.61 4.95 -1.47
N VAL A 26 -5.27 5.60 -0.51
CA VAL A 26 -4.93 6.95 -0.07
C VAL A 26 -3.92 6.82 1.06
N ASP A 27 -2.81 7.54 0.97
CA ASP A 27 -1.75 7.57 1.99
C ASP A 27 -1.56 8.99 2.52
N GLU A 28 -1.40 9.13 3.83
CA GLU A 28 -1.08 10.42 4.44
C GLU A 28 0.41 10.73 4.31
N THR A 29 0.77 11.78 3.57
CA THR A 29 2.15 12.25 3.36
C THR A 29 2.93 12.34 4.67
N ILE A 30 2.31 12.98 5.67
CA ILE A 30 2.75 12.97 7.06
C ILE A 30 1.82 12.04 7.83
N ALA A 31 2.37 11.00 8.45
CA ALA A 31 1.60 10.08 9.27
C ALA A 31 0.95 10.82 10.46
N LEU A 32 -0.29 10.43 10.82
CA LEU A 32 -1.00 11.02 11.97
C LEU A 32 -0.21 10.91 13.28
N ALA A 33 0.48 9.79 13.48
CA ALA A 33 1.34 9.56 14.64
C ALA A 33 2.52 10.55 14.75
N ARG A 34 2.83 11.30 13.67
CA ARG A 34 3.87 12.32 13.61
C ARG A 34 3.29 13.74 13.46
N GLY A 35 2.01 13.94 13.76
CA GLY A 35 1.34 15.23 13.69
C GLY A 35 0.78 15.59 12.31
N GLY A 36 0.60 14.60 11.42
CA GLY A 36 -0.13 14.79 10.16
C GLY A 36 -1.63 15.01 10.36
N THR A 37 -2.31 15.46 9.31
CA THR A 37 -3.75 15.74 9.30
C THR A 37 -4.49 14.82 8.33
N LEU A 38 -5.76 14.51 8.60
CA LEU A 38 -6.66 13.82 7.67
C LEU A 38 -7.26 14.81 6.66
N THR A 39 -6.40 15.52 5.92
CA THR A 39 -6.81 16.51 4.93
C THR A 39 -6.39 16.08 3.53
N HIS A 40 -7.06 16.63 2.52
CA HIS A 40 -6.72 16.41 1.11
C HIS A 40 -5.27 16.84 0.82
N ASP A 41 -4.80 17.94 1.40
CA ASP A 41 -3.44 18.46 1.19
C ASP A 41 -2.35 17.54 1.75
N ASN A 42 -2.66 16.77 2.79
CA ASN A 42 -1.75 15.79 3.38
C ASN A 42 -1.96 14.39 2.79
N SER A 43 -2.83 14.21 1.79
CA SER A 43 -3.21 12.90 1.26
C SER A 43 -2.74 12.72 -0.19
N GLY A 44 -2.11 11.59 -0.49
CA GLY A 44 -1.56 11.27 -1.81
C GLY A 44 -2.03 9.91 -2.35
N PRO A 45 -2.14 9.76 -3.68
CA PRO A 45 -2.42 8.48 -4.32
C PRO A 45 -1.20 7.55 -4.21
N ALA A 46 -1.36 6.36 -3.63
CA ALA A 46 -0.29 5.38 -3.47
C ALA A 46 -0.72 3.96 -3.86
N HIS A 47 0.25 3.11 -4.17
CA HIS A 47 0.02 1.66 -4.15
C HIS A 47 -0.05 1.16 -2.71
N ARG A 48 -0.90 0.15 -2.44
CA ARG A 48 -0.99 -0.52 -1.14
C ARG A 48 0.38 -0.97 -0.60
N TRP A 49 1.21 -1.55 -1.45
CA TRP A 49 2.57 -2.00 -1.08
C TRP A 49 3.50 -0.84 -0.73
N CYS A 50 3.46 0.26 -1.49
CA CYS A 50 4.28 1.43 -1.20
C CYS A 50 3.86 2.09 0.13
N ASN A 51 2.55 2.20 0.37
CA ASN A 51 2.00 2.69 1.64
C ASN A 51 2.43 1.79 2.81
N ALA A 52 2.32 0.47 2.67
CA ALA A 52 2.73 -0.48 3.70
C ALA A 52 4.24 -0.37 4.05
N ILE A 53 5.10 -0.13 3.07
CA ILE A 53 6.53 0.12 3.31
C ILE A 53 6.74 1.43 4.04
N LYS A 54 6.06 2.50 3.59
CA LYS A 54 6.17 3.82 4.22
C LYS A 54 5.78 3.78 5.69
N GLY A 55 4.63 3.19 6.02
CA GLY A 55 4.12 3.15 7.38
C GLY A 55 4.14 4.55 8.02
N THR A 56 4.77 4.67 9.18
CA THR A 56 4.94 5.97 9.87
C THR A 56 6.19 6.73 9.47
N HIS A 57 7.02 6.22 8.55
CA HIS A 57 8.24 6.88 8.10
C HIS A 57 7.92 8.11 7.23
N SER A 58 8.93 8.96 6.99
CA SER A 58 8.78 10.13 6.13
C SER A 58 8.64 9.72 4.66
N LEU A 59 8.00 10.57 3.85
CA LEU A 59 7.87 10.36 2.42
C LEU A 59 9.23 10.20 1.72
N ALA A 60 10.25 10.99 2.12
CA ALA A 60 11.61 10.89 1.59
C ALA A 60 12.20 9.50 1.82
N TRP A 61 12.12 9.01 3.06
CA TRP A 61 12.59 7.66 3.42
C TRP A 61 11.85 6.59 2.61
N ALA A 62 10.54 6.73 2.44
CA ALA A 62 9.73 5.78 1.69
C ALA A 62 10.14 5.71 0.21
N ARG A 63 10.39 6.87 -0.42
CA ARG A 63 10.87 6.95 -1.80
C ARG A 63 12.18 6.20 -2.00
N GLU A 64 13.16 6.48 -1.14
CA GLU A 64 14.45 5.81 -1.18
C GLU A 64 14.33 4.30 -0.97
N ARG A 65 13.56 3.89 0.06
CA ARG A 65 13.40 2.48 0.40
C ARG A 65 12.69 1.69 -0.69
N VAL A 66 11.62 2.26 -1.26
CA VAL A 66 10.88 1.62 -2.35
C VAL A 66 11.74 1.53 -3.61
N ALA A 67 12.50 2.57 -3.95
CA ALA A 67 13.42 2.54 -5.07
C ALA A 67 14.49 1.44 -4.92
N GLN A 68 15.07 1.29 -3.72
CA GLN A 68 16.01 0.21 -3.41
C GLN A 68 15.39 -1.18 -3.58
N LEU A 69 14.18 -1.40 -3.07
CA LEU A 69 13.50 -2.70 -3.17
C LEU A 69 13.16 -3.06 -4.62
N ILE A 70 12.78 -2.05 -5.40
CA ILE A 70 12.57 -2.19 -6.85
C ILE A 70 13.88 -2.58 -7.55
N ALA A 71 14.98 -1.88 -7.27
CA ALA A 71 16.28 -2.16 -7.86
C ALA A 71 16.80 -3.57 -7.50
N GLN A 72 16.45 -4.06 -6.31
CA GLN A 72 16.78 -5.42 -5.85
C GLN A 72 15.85 -6.50 -6.42
N GLY A 73 14.86 -6.15 -7.25
CA GLY A 73 13.88 -7.11 -7.78
C GLY A 73 12.91 -7.68 -6.72
N LYS A 74 12.85 -7.06 -5.53
CA LYS A 74 11.96 -7.46 -4.42
C LYS A 74 10.57 -6.83 -4.50
N ALA A 75 10.31 -6.05 -5.54
CA ALA A 75 8.97 -5.55 -5.79
C ALA A 75 8.03 -6.73 -6.09
N PRO A 76 6.80 -6.74 -5.55
CA PRO A 76 5.85 -7.81 -5.81
C PRO A 76 5.60 -7.92 -7.32
N GLN A 77 5.46 -9.13 -7.83
CA GLN A 77 5.05 -9.34 -9.20
C GLN A 77 3.58 -8.93 -9.35
N ARG A 78 3.19 -8.38 -10.51
CA ARG A 78 1.77 -8.19 -10.89
C ARG A 78 1.15 -9.56 -11.21
N ILE A 79 1.08 -10.45 -10.23
CA ILE A 79 0.37 -11.72 -10.38
C ILE A 79 -1.06 -11.47 -9.91
N ALA A 80 -2.01 -11.85 -10.76
CA ALA A 80 -3.44 -11.75 -10.48
C ALA A 80 -3.78 -12.33 -9.09
N PRO A 81 -4.80 -11.79 -8.40
CA PRO A 81 -5.13 -12.23 -7.05
C PRO A 81 -5.42 -13.73 -7.06
N VAL A 82 -4.66 -14.47 -6.27
CA VAL A 82 -5.04 -15.82 -5.83
C VAL A 82 -6.31 -15.64 -5.01
N SER A 83 -7.41 -16.26 -5.44
CA SER A 83 -8.67 -16.26 -4.72
C SER A 83 -8.47 -16.98 -3.38
N ALA A 84 -8.09 -16.24 -2.33
CA ALA A 84 -8.24 -16.73 -0.98
C ALA A 84 -9.75 -16.90 -0.75
N GLY A 85 -10.17 -18.13 -0.44
CA GLY A 85 -11.55 -18.40 -0.07
C GLY A 85 -12.02 -17.49 1.07
N PRO A 86 -13.33 -17.34 1.27
CA PRO A 86 -13.86 -16.50 2.34
C PRO A 86 -13.31 -16.99 3.68
N ILE A 87 -12.58 -16.13 4.39
CA ILE A 87 -12.21 -16.36 5.79
C ILE A 87 -13.54 -16.47 6.56
N ARG A 88 -13.81 -17.62 7.18
CA ARG A 88 -15.01 -17.79 8.01
C ARG A 88 -14.74 -17.20 9.38
N CYS A 89 -15.74 -16.58 10.00
CA CYS A 89 -15.63 -16.05 11.37
C CYS A 89 -15.22 -17.14 12.39
N SER A 90 -15.57 -18.40 12.12
CA SER A 90 -15.17 -19.56 12.92
C SER A 90 -13.65 -19.78 12.95
N ASP A 91 -12.93 -19.33 11.92
CA ASP A 91 -11.49 -19.57 11.80
C ASP A 91 -10.68 -18.58 12.68
N TRP A 92 -11.33 -17.55 13.21
CA TRP A 92 -10.71 -16.54 14.10
C TRP A 92 -10.57 -17.03 15.54
N PHE A 93 -11.53 -17.84 15.98
CA PHE A 93 -11.53 -18.44 17.30
C PHE A 93 -11.15 -19.90 17.11
N GLY A 94 -9.84 -20.17 17.02
CA GLY A 94 -9.31 -21.52 16.79
C GLY A 94 -10.08 -22.57 17.59
N GLY A 95 -10.66 -23.53 16.87
CA GLY A 95 -11.39 -24.65 17.46
C GLY A 95 -10.46 -25.43 18.38
N GLY A 96 -10.68 -25.25 19.68
CA GLY A 96 -10.14 -26.08 20.73
C GLY A 96 -11.31 -26.59 21.57
N GLU A 97 -11.84 -27.74 21.16
CA GLU A 97 -12.42 -28.72 22.07
C GLU A 97 -11.48 -29.93 22.11
#